data_AF-A0A3G7Y6Q8-F1
#
_entry.id   AF-A0A3G7Y6Q8-F1
#
_cell.length_a   1.000
_cell.length_b   1.000
_cell.length_c   1.000
_cell.angle_alpha   90.00
_cell.angle_beta   90.00
_cell.angle_gamma   90.00
#
_symmetry.space_group_name_H-M   'P 1'
#
loop_
_entity.id
_entity.type
_entity.pdbx_description
1 polymer ?
#
loop_
_entity_poly.entity_id
_entity_poly.type
_entity_poly.pdbx_seq_one_letter_code
_entity_poly.pdbx_strand_id
1 'polypeptide(L)' 'MLNTKQQLQEMGELIQDIAYLLEDSTDNAPLAFLEVCANLQLQLSQLMRATFMAVQQKAVSDL' A
#
# COMPACT_ATOMS: atom_id res chain seq x y z
N MET A 1 1.75 -13.60 9.21
CA MET A 1 2.30 -12.24 9.22
C MET A 1 2.90 -12.03 7.84
N LEU A 2 2.24 -11.28 6.95
CA LEU A 2 2.76 -11.07 5.60
C LEU A 2 4.17 -10.46 5.72
N ASN A 3 5.14 -11.00 4.98
CA ASN A 3 6.49 -10.47 4.96
C ASN A 3 6.42 -9.02 4.45
N THR A 4 6.96 -8.05 5.18
CA THR A 4 6.98 -6.61 4.80
C THR A 4 7.45 -6.40 3.36
N LYS A 5 8.35 -7.26 2.87
CA LYS A 5 8.82 -7.27 1.48
C LYS A 5 7.69 -7.58 0.48
N GLN A 6 6.80 -8.49 0.81
CA GLN A 6 5.67 -8.89 -0.04
C GLN A 6 4.60 -7.79 -0.10
N GLN A 7 4.32 -7.12 1.03
CA GLN A 7 3.42 -5.95 1.03
C GLN A 7 3.96 -4.80 0.16
N LEU A 8 5.28 -4.58 0.17
CA LEU A 8 5.90 -3.59 -0.70
C LEU A 8 5.78 -3.93 -2.18
N GLN A 9 5.82 -5.22 -2.54
CA GLN A 9 5.62 -5.67 -3.93
C GLN A 9 4.17 -5.45 -4.37
N GLU A 10 3.19 -5.84 -3.54
CA GLU A 10 1.76 -5.64 -3.80
C GLU A 10 1.41 -4.14 -3.97
N MET A 11 2.01 -3.27 -3.15
CA MET A 11 1.86 -1.82 -3.32
C MET A 11 2.50 -1.29 -4.61
N GLY A 12 3.58 -1.91 -5.07
CA GLY A 12 4.22 -1.58 -6.34
C GLY A 12 3.36 -1.92 -7.55
N GLU A 13 2.67 -3.06 -7.50
CA GLU A 13 1.70 -3.48 -8.52
C GLU A 13 0.52 -2.50 -8.59
N LEU A 14 -0.02 -2.09 -7.43
CA LEU A 14 -1.09 -1.08 -7.38
C LEU A 14 -0.69 0.27 -7.99
N ILE A 15 0.57 0.70 -7.86
CA ILE A 15 1.04 1.94 -8.50
C ILE A 15 1.06 1.80 -10.03
N GLN A 16 1.37 0.61 -10.56
CA GLN A 16 1.30 0.36 -12.01
C GLN A 16 -0.15 0.36 -12.50
N ASP A 17 -1.09 -0.21 -11.74
CA ASP A 17 -2.52 -0.17 -12.06
C ASP A 17 -3.05 1.28 -12.11
N ILE A 18 -2.59 2.15 -11.20
CA ILE A 18 -2.91 3.58 -11.25
C ILE A 18 -2.39 4.23 -12.54
N ALA A 19 -1.16 3.91 -12.95
CA ALA A 19 -0.59 4.46 -14.18
C ALA A 19 -1.39 4.03 -15.42
N TYR A 20 -1.82 2.77 -15.47
CA TYR A 20 -2.66 2.25 -16.55
C TYR A 20 -4.05 2.92 -16.59
N LEU A 21 -4.68 3.12 -15.44
CA LEU A 21 -5.97 3.80 -15.34
C LEU A 21 -5.91 5.28 -15.76
N LEU A 22 -4.76 5.94 -15.60
CA LEU A 22 -4.56 7.32 -16.06
C LEU A 22 -4.34 7.42 -17.58
N GLU A 23 -3.88 6.35 -18.22
CA GLU A 23 -3.77 6.25 -19.69
C GLU A 23 -5.12 5.91 -20.34
N ASP A 24 -6.04 5.28 -19.60
CA ASP A 24 -7.37 4.92 -20.07
C ASP A 24 -8.33 6.13 -20.02
N SER A 25 -8.89 6.52 -21.17
CA SER A 25 -9.77 7.69 -21.28
C SER A 25 -11.26 7.33 -21.14
N THR A 26 -11.58 6.27 -20.42
CA THR A 26 -12.97 5.83 -20.22
C THR A 26 -13.67 6.70 -19.18
N ASP A 27 -15.00 6.87 -19.32
CA ASP A 27 -15.80 7.68 -18.38
C ASP A 27 -15.74 7.16 -16.93
N ASN A 28 -15.34 5.90 -16.74
CA ASN A 28 -15.19 5.26 -15.43
C ASN A 28 -13.78 5.43 -14.82
N ALA A 29 -12.79 5.90 -15.60
CA ALA A 29 -11.41 6.06 -15.15
C ALA A 29 -11.25 6.92 -13.87
N PRO A 30 -12.00 8.03 -13.68
CA PRO A 30 -11.89 8.82 -12.45
C PRO A 30 -12.33 8.06 -11.18
N LEU A 31 -13.38 7.24 -11.27
CA LEU A 31 -13.86 6.44 -10.14
C LEU A 31 -12.89 5.30 -9.83
N ALA A 32 -12.43 4.59 -10.87
CA ALA A 32 -11.44 3.53 -10.72
C ALA A 32 -10.12 4.05 -10.12
N PHE A 33 -9.65 5.23 -10.57
CA PHE A 33 -8.49 5.90 -10.00
C PHE A 33 -8.67 6.19 -8.50
N LEU A 34 -9.84 6.70 -8.11
CA LEU A 34 -10.15 7.00 -6.71
C LEU A 34 -10.13 5.75 -5.83
N GLU A 35 -10.73 4.64 -6.31
CA GLU A 35 -10.76 3.36 -5.60
C GLU A 35 -9.35 2.79 -5.39
N VAL A 36 -8.52 2.80 -6.44
CA VAL A 36 -7.15 2.30 -6.33
C VAL A 36 -6.30 3.17 -5.41
N CYS A 37 -6.46 4.51 -5.47
CA CYS A 37 -5.80 5.42 -4.54
C CYS A 37 -6.19 5.17 -3.07
N ALA A 38 -7.49 4.97 -2.81
CA ALA A 38 -7.99 4.69 -1.46
C ALA A 38 -7.45 3.36 -0.92
N ASN A 39 -7.39 2.33 -1.77
CA ASN A 39 -6.80 1.04 -1.41
C ASN A 39 -5.31 1.16 -1.09
N LEU A 40 -4.54 1.87 -1.92
CA LEU A 40 -3.11 2.12 -1.69
C LEU A 40 -2.86 2.86 -0.38
N GLN A 41 -3.67 3.89 -0.07
CA GLN A 41 -3.58 4.65 1.17
C GLN A 41 -3.83 3.77 2.41
N LEU A 42 -4.82 2.87 2.33
CA LEU A 42 -5.11 1.92 3.41
C LEU A 42 -3.93 0.98 3.65
N GLN A 43 -3.36 0.40 2.58
CA GLN A 43 -2.23 -0.51 2.67
C GLN A 43 -0.98 0.17 3.23
N LEU A 44 -0.67 1.39 2.79
CA LEU A 44 0.43 2.19 3.36
C LEU A 44 0.24 2.41 4.86
N SER A 45 -0.98 2.75 5.28
CA SER A 45 -1.32 2.99 6.68
C SER A 45 -1.12 1.73 7.54
N GLN A 46 -1.52 0.58 7.02
CA GLN A 46 -1.31 -0.71 7.69
C GLN A 46 0.17 -1.07 7.78
N LEU A 47 0.93 -0.86 6.71
CA LEU A 47 2.37 -1.11 6.67
C LEU A 47 3.14 -0.23 7.65
N MET A 48 2.82 1.07 7.70
CA MET A 48 3.42 2.01 8.66
C MET A 48 3.16 1.54 10.10
N ARG A 49 1.92 1.17 10.41
CA ARG A 49 1.54 0.67 11.73
C ARG A 49 2.28 -0.61 12.10
N ALA A 50 2.34 -1.57 11.19
CA ALA A 50 3.03 -2.84 11.40
C ALA A 50 4.53 -2.63 11.64
N THR A 51 5.15 -1.74 10.86
CA THR A 51 6.57 -1.40 10.98
C THR A 51 6.86 -0.71 12.31
N PHE A 52 6.04 0.26 12.71
CA PHE A 52 6.17 0.93 14.00
C PHE A 52 6.09 -0.07 15.17
N MET A 53 5.10 -0.95 15.16
CA MET A 53 4.94 -1.98 16.18
C MET A 53 6.14 -2.93 16.24
N ALA A 54 6.67 -3.35 15.08
CA ALA A 54 7.82 -4.23 15.01
C ALA A 54 9.09 -3.58 15.59
N VAL A 55 9.31 -2.28 15.30
CA VAL A 55 10.43 -1.52 15.87
C VAL A 55 10.30 -1.39 17.39
N GLN A 56 9.09 -1.07 17.89
CA GLN A 56 8.85 -0.93 19.33
C GLN A 56 9.03 -2.26 20.07
N GLN A 57 8.52 -3.37 19.53
CA GLN A 57 8.69 -4.71 20.13
C GLN A 57 10.16 -5.13 20.19
N LYS A 58 10.93 -4.81 19.14
CA LYS A 58 12.37 -5.07 19.13
C LYS A 58 13.10 -4.27 20.21
N ALA A 59 12.81 -2.98 20.33
CA ALA A 59 13.42 -2.12 21.34
C ALA A 59 13.13 -2.58 22.78
N VAL A 60 11.94 -3.13 23.04
CA VAL A 60 11.57 -3.68 24.35
C VAL A 60 12.24 -5.03 24.62
N SER A 61 12.50 -5.83 23.59
CA SER A 61 13.14 -7.15 23.73
C SER A 61 14.66 -7.07 23.89
N ASP A 62 15.28 -5.98 23.43
CA ASP A 62 16.72 -5.70 23.54
C ASP A 62 17.10 -5.02 24.89
N LEU A 63 16.13 -4.84 25.80
CA LEU A 63 16.23 -4.17 27.11
C LEU A 63 16.15 -5.18 28.26
#